data_AF-A0A7W1NA08-F1
#
_entry.id   AF-A0A7W1NA08-F1
#
_cell.length_a   1.000
_cell.length_b   1.000
_cell.length_c   1.000
_cell.angle_alpha   90.00
_cell.angle_beta   90.00
_cell.angle_gamma   90.00
#
_symmetry.space_group_name_H-M   'P 1'
#
loop_
_entity.id
_entity.type
_entity.pdbx_description
1 polymer ?
#
loop_
_entity_poly.entity_id
_entity_poly.type
_entity_poly.pdbx_seq_one_letter_code
_entity_poly.pdbx_strand_id
1 'polypeptide(L)'
;MLGFLRKKPDDARGALVATGDQMRKLVASAAQSAVFNAIADARDALKLTHRLRLGDLGLNAKGAPFLVEPDRVDDTNLRSAPGALQAFASAPLPGTSTLRPAPAIDAEERAWAHPTGIDWSWLDNDGPLESPGERRALVVPFRAPPALIVEGDRAWLELSLPPGTYATEVLEQCDVTVPDDRRG
;
A
#
# COMPACT_ATOMS: atom_id res chain seq x y z
N MET A 1 16.56 -4.14 22.50
CA MET A 1 17.15 -5.02 21.46
C MET A 1 18.62 -5.39 21.74
N LEU A 2 19.58 -4.45 21.64
CA LEU A 2 21.02 -4.75 21.82
C LEU A 2 21.37 -5.39 23.19
N GLY A 3 20.76 -4.91 24.29
CA GLY A 3 20.96 -5.51 25.61
C GLY A 3 20.42 -6.93 25.77
N PHE A 4 19.45 -7.33 24.93
CA PHE A 4 18.92 -8.70 24.90
C PHE A 4 19.83 -9.60 24.07
N LEU A 5 20.22 -9.16 22.87
CA LEU A 5 21.18 -9.88 22.02
C LEU A 5 22.53 -10.10 22.71
N ARG A 6 22.97 -9.15 23.55
CA ARG A 6 24.18 -9.36 24.36
C ARG A 6 24.07 -10.54 25.33
N LYS A 7 22.85 -10.90 25.76
CA LYS A 7 22.58 -12.04 26.65
C LYS A 7 22.25 -13.33 25.87
N LYS A 8 21.61 -13.18 24.71
CA LYS A 8 21.20 -14.27 23.82
C LYS A 8 21.47 -13.86 22.35
N PRO A 9 22.71 -14.03 21.87
CA PRO A 9 23.14 -13.48 20.58
C PRO A 9 22.38 -14.05 19.38
N ASP A 10 21.93 -15.30 19.46
CA ASP A 10 21.24 -15.99 18.38
C ASP A 10 19.70 -15.87 18.46
N ASP A 11 19.17 -15.11 19.42
CA ASP A 11 17.73 -14.96 19.66
C ASP A 11 17.21 -13.60 19.15
N ALA A 12 17.31 -13.40 17.83
CA ALA A 12 16.80 -12.20 17.17
C ALA A 12 15.28 -12.02 17.39
N ARG A 13 14.52 -13.12 17.42
CA ARG A 13 13.09 -13.12 17.70
C ARG A 13 12.81 -12.59 19.11
N GLY A 14 13.48 -13.12 20.13
CA GLY A 14 13.36 -12.65 21.51
C GLY A 14 13.80 -11.19 21.67
N ALA A 15 14.79 -10.75 20.92
CA ALA A 15 15.26 -9.37 20.93
C ALA A 15 14.22 -8.38 20.38
N LEU A 16 13.49 -8.77 19.34
CA LEU A 16 12.36 -8.02 18.77
C LEU A 16 11.13 -8.07 19.68
N VAL A 17 10.85 -9.19 20.33
CA VAL A 17 9.79 -9.25 21.35
C VAL A 17 10.10 -8.29 22.50
N ALA A 18 11.37 -8.21 22.91
CA ALA A 18 11.82 -7.32 23.98
C ALA A 18 11.78 -5.82 23.64
N THR A 19 11.57 -5.40 22.39
CA THR A 19 11.36 -3.97 22.05
C THR A 19 9.94 -3.48 22.35
N GLY A 20 9.04 -4.38 22.73
CA GLY A 20 7.65 -4.05 23.04
C GLY A 20 6.74 -4.08 21.82
N ASP A 21 5.43 -4.12 22.08
CA ASP A 21 4.39 -4.35 21.09
C ASP A 21 4.25 -3.23 20.06
N GLN A 22 4.37 -1.98 20.51
CA GLN A 22 4.25 -0.81 19.63
C GLN A 22 5.34 -0.79 18.55
N MET A 23 6.58 -1.11 18.91
CA MET A 23 7.68 -1.16 17.95
C MET A 23 7.48 -2.31 16.94
N ARG A 24 7.02 -3.48 17.40
CA ARG A 24 6.71 -4.59 16.49
C ARG A 24 5.64 -4.23 15.48
N LYS A 25 4.54 -3.59 15.94
CA LYS A 25 3.47 -3.10 15.06
C LYS A 25 3.98 -2.07 14.05
N LEU A 26 4.86 -1.17 14.47
CA LEU A 26 5.49 -0.20 13.57
C LEU A 26 6.34 -0.90 12.50
N VAL A 27 7.17 -1.87 12.89
CA VAL A 27 8.02 -2.64 11.95
C VAL A 27 7.16 -3.48 11.00
N ALA A 28 6.11 -4.13 11.49
CA ALA A 28 5.16 -4.89 10.66
C ALA A 28 4.46 -3.97 9.64
N SER A 29 3.99 -2.80 10.09
CA SER A 29 3.35 -1.80 9.22
C SER A 29 4.31 -1.26 8.16
N ALA A 30 5.57 -1.00 8.52
CA ALA A 30 6.61 -0.59 7.57
C ALA A 30 6.90 -1.67 6.53
N ALA A 31 6.99 -2.94 6.95
CA ALA A 31 7.19 -4.07 6.04
C ALA A 31 6.00 -4.22 5.08
N GLN A 32 4.77 -4.17 5.58
CA GLN A 32 3.56 -4.20 4.75
C GLN A 32 3.53 -3.05 3.74
N SER A 33 3.90 -1.85 4.16
CA SER A 33 3.95 -0.66 3.28
C SER A 33 4.99 -0.80 2.19
N ALA A 34 6.19 -1.32 2.50
CA ALA A 34 7.23 -1.56 1.49
C ALA A 34 6.79 -2.58 0.43
N VAL A 35 6.10 -3.65 0.84
CA VAL A 35 5.51 -4.62 -0.11
C VAL A 35 4.44 -3.97 -0.98
N PHE A 36 3.52 -3.23 -0.37
CA PHE A 36 2.46 -2.52 -1.10
C PHE A 36 3.05 -1.55 -2.13
N ASN A 37 4.04 -0.73 -1.75
CA ASN A 37 4.68 0.23 -2.63
C ASN A 37 5.36 -0.46 -3.82
N ALA A 38 6.13 -1.53 -3.59
CA ALA A 38 6.79 -2.26 -4.67
C ALA A 38 5.79 -2.82 -5.71
N ILE A 39 4.64 -3.31 -5.25
CA ILE A 39 3.57 -3.80 -6.14
C ILE A 39 2.89 -2.62 -6.86
N ALA A 40 2.65 -1.50 -6.16
CA ALA A 40 2.08 -0.30 -6.76
C ALA A 40 2.97 0.25 -7.88
N ASP A 41 4.28 0.36 -7.64
CA ASP A 41 5.28 0.81 -8.61
C ASP A 41 5.34 -0.10 -9.83
N ALA A 42 5.36 -1.42 -9.62
CA ALA A 42 5.35 -2.40 -10.70
C ALA A 42 4.09 -2.29 -11.56
N ARG A 43 2.92 -2.09 -10.93
CA ARG A 43 1.67 -1.90 -11.66
C ARG A 43 1.65 -0.58 -12.41
N ASP A 44 2.19 0.50 -11.87
CA ASP A 44 2.26 1.78 -12.58
C ASP A 44 3.19 1.72 -13.80
N ALA A 45 4.35 1.08 -13.66
CA ALA A 45 5.28 0.84 -14.76
C ALA A 45 4.62 0.08 -15.92
N LEU A 46 3.69 -0.83 -15.60
CA LEU A 46 2.90 -1.60 -16.57
C LEU A 46 1.59 -0.91 -17.00
N LYS A 47 1.31 0.31 -16.52
CA LYS A 47 0.07 1.07 -16.78
C LYS A 47 -1.19 0.31 -16.36
N LEU A 48 -1.09 -0.36 -15.22
CA LEU A 48 -2.15 -1.15 -14.58
C LEU A 48 -2.79 -0.45 -13.36
N THR A 49 -2.42 0.79 -13.07
CA THR A 49 -2.92 1.58 -11.94
C THR A 49 -4.45 1.71 -11.93
N HIS A 50 -5.05 1.94 -13.12
CA HIS A 50 -6.50 2.03 -13.31
C HIS A 50 -7.10 0.82 -14.04
N ARG A 51 -6.32 -0.23 -14.27
CA ARG A 51 -6.75 -1.40 -15.05
C ARG A 51 -6.69 -2.66 -14.21
N LEU A 52 -7.78 -3.39 -14.21
CA LEU A 52 -7.88 -4.70 -13.60
C LEU A 52 -7.90 -5.78 -14.69
N ARG A 53 -7.18 -6.87 -14.41
CA ARG A 53 -7.10 -8.07 -15.25
C ARG A 53 -7.92 -9.19 -14.62
N LEU A 54 -8.24 -10.20 -15.41
CA LEU A 54 -8.82 -11.45 -14.92
C LEU A 54 -8.02 -11.98 -13.73
N GLY A 55 -8.70 -12.27 -12.63
CA GLY A 55 -8.11 -12.83 -11.42
C GLY A 55 -7.49 -11.80 -10.46
N ASP A 56 -7.43 -10.52 -10.83
CA ASP A 56 -7.06 -9.45 -9.89
C ASP A 56 -8.09 -9.37 -8.75
N LEU A 57 -7.65 -8.95 -7.57
CA LEU A 57 -8.55 -8.45 -6.53
C LEU A 57 -8.71 -6.93 -6.70
N GLY A 58 -9.94 -6.51 -6.96
CA GLY A 58 -10.34 -5.10 -6.93
C GLY A 58 -10.98 -4.71 -5.61
N LEU A 59 -11.11 -3.40 -5.39
CA LEU A 59 -11.92 -2.81 -4.32
C LEU A 59 -13.03 -1.96 -4.94
N ASN A 60 -14.26 -2.09 -4.45
CA ASN A 60 -15.33 -1.18 -4.88
C ASN A 60 -15.21 0.19 -4.20
N ALA A 61 -16.06 1.15 -4.56
CA ALA A 61 -16.07 2.49 -3.95
C ALA A 61 -16.28 2.53 -2.43
N LYS A 62 -16.78 1.45 -1.82
CA LYS A 62 -16.92 1.31 -0.37
C LYS A 62 -15.74 0.61 0.30
N GLY A 63 -14.70 0.25 -0.47
CA GLY A 63 -13.53 -0.48 0.00
C GLY A 63 -13.77 -1.98 0.17
N ALA A 64 -14.87 -2.55 -0.34
CA ALA A 64 -15.09 -3.98 -0.25
C ALA A 64 -14.37 -4.71 -1.40
N PRO A 65 -13.63 -5.80 -1.10
CA PRO A 65 -12.88 -6.56 -2.09
C PRO A 65 -13.78 -7.41 -2.98
N PHE A 66 -13.36 -7.59 -4.23
CA PHE A 66 -14.00 -8.49 -5.19
C PHE A 66 -12.98 -9.09 -6.14
N LEU A 67 -13.21 -10.34 -6.56
CA LEU A 67 -12.41 -11.01 -7.58
C LEU A 67 -12.90 -10.59 -8.97
N VAL A 68 -11.98 -10.31 -9.89
CA VAL A 68 -12.31 -9.99 -11.28
C VAL A 68 -12.49 -11.28 -12.07
N GLU A 69 -13.75 -11.55 -12.43
CA GLU A 69 -14.14 -12.72 -13.22
C GLU A 69 -14.03 -12.46 -14.74
N PRO A 70 -13.91 -13.51 -15.58
CA PRO A 70 -13.69 -13.35 -17.03
C PRO A 70 -14.75 -12.51 -17.75
N ASP A 71 -16.02 -12.65 -17.39
CA ASP A 71 -17.16 -11.94 -17.99
C ASP A 71 -17.31 -10.49 -17.47
N ARG A 72 -16.50 -10.10 -16.48
CA ARG A 72 -16.59 -8.79 -15.80
C ARG A 72 -15.41 -7.87 -16.05
N VAL A 73 -14.38 -8.32 -16.77
CA VAL A 73 -13.15 -7.54 -16.98
C VAL A 73 -13.45 -6.18 -17.62
N ASP A 74 -14.25 -6.15 -18.69
CA ASP A 74 -14.53 -4.91 -19.42
C ASP A 74 -15.38 -3.93 -18.60
N ASP A 75 -16.46 -4.40 -17.96
CA ASP A 75 -17.29 -3.58 -17.06
C ASP A 75 -16.47 -3.04 -15.88
N THR A 76 -15.61 -3.88 -15.30
CA THR A 76 -14.74 -3.49 -14.19
C THR A 76 -13.79 -2.38 -14.62
N ASN A 77 -13.20 -2.49 -15.82
CA ASN A 77 -12.30 -1.49 -16.37
C ASN A 77 -12.99 -0.16 -16.73
N LEU A 78 -14.25 -0.19 -17.16
CA LEU A 78 -15.05 1.03 -17.33
C LEU A 78 -15.30 1.73 -15.99
N ARG A 79 -15.55 0.94 -14.94
CA ARG A 79 -15.81 1.45 -13.58
C ARG A 79 -14.53 1.94 -12.88
N SER A 80 -13.36 1.41 -13.23
CA SER A 80 -12.07 1.83 -12.69
C SER A 80 -11.40 2.96 -13.46
N ALA A 81 -11.94 3.31 -14.64
CA ALA A 81 -11.40 4.37 -15.47
C ALA A 81 -11.30 5.71 -14.72
N PRO A 82 -10.29 6.54 -15.05
CA PRO A 82 -10.22 7.92 -14.58
C PRO A 82 -11.55 8.66 -14.86
N GLY A 83 -12.08 9.35 -13.86
CA GLY A 83 -13.37 10.04 -13.93
C GLY A 83 -14.58 9.22 -13.46
N ALA A 84 -14.53 7.88 -13.54
CA ALA A 84 -15.57 7.02 -12.96
C ALA A 84 -15.24 6.66 -11.50
N LEU A 85 -14.05 6.09 -11.27
CA LEU A 85 -13.51 5.75 -9.93
C LEU A 85 -14.52 5.01 -9.03
N GLN A 86 -15.26 4.06 -9.57
CA GLN A 86 -16.24 3.22 -8.85
C GLN A 86 -15.69 1.84 -8.47
N ALA A 87 -14.54 1.49 -9.04
CA ALA A 87 -13.74 0.31 -8.75
C ALA A 87 -12.25 0.69 -8.79
N PHE A 88 -11.44 0.00 -7.98
CA PHE A 88 -10.03 0.32 -7.82
C PHE A 88 -9.22 -0.97 -7.92
N ALA A 89 -8.14 -0.93 -8.70
CA ALA A 89 -7.10 -1.94 -8.56
C ALA A 89 -6.53 -1.86 -7.14
N SER A 90 -6.13 -3.00 -6.59
CA SER A 90 -5.61 -3.08 -5.23
C SER A 90 -4.29 -3.84 -5.19
N ALA A 91 -3.53 -3.63 -4.12
CA ALA A 91 -2.37 -4.41 -3.75
C ALA A 91 -2.52 -4.90 -2.30
N PRO A 92 -1.85 -6.01 -1.94
CA PRO A 92 -1.92 -6.55 -0.59
C PRO A 92 -1.03 -5.75 0.37
N LEU A 93 -1.53 -5.59 1.59
CA LEU A 93 -0.71 -5.48 2.79
C LEU A 93 -0.64 -6.90 3.37
N PRO A 94 0.46 -7.66 3.20
CA PRO A 94 0.48 -9.08 3.57
C PRO A 94 0.22 -9.31 5.06
N GLY A 95 -0.47 -10.40 5.39
CA GLY A 95 -0.85 -10.71 6.75
C GLY A 95 -1.91 -11.81 6.83
N THR A 96 -2.29 -12.19 8.05
CA THR A 96 -3.11 -13.38 8.37
C THR A 96 -4.49 -13.41 7.72
N SER A 97 -5.08 -12.23 7.49
CA SER A 97 -6.44 -12.02 6.99
C SER A 97 -6.46 -11.49 5.55
N THR A 98 -5.31 -11.46 4.88
CA THR A 98 -5.21 -10.90 3.53
C THR A 98 -5.89 -11.81 2.52
N LEU A 99 -6.90 -11.27 1.83
CA LEU A 99 -7.53 -11.97 0.72
C LEU A 99 -6.54 -12.16 -0.43
N ARG A 100 -6.54 -13.37 -1.00
CA ARG A 100 -5.66 -13.75 -2.10
C ARG A 100 -6.37 -13.61 -3.45
N PRO A 101 -5.69 -13.05 -4.47
CA PRO A 101 -6.21 -13.05 -5.83
C PRO A 101 -6.08 -14.44 -6.45
N ALA A 102 -6.37 -14.56 -7.76
CA ALA A 102 -6.12 -15.79 -8.48
C ALA A 102 -4.62 -16.20 -8.39
N PRO A 103 -4.28 -17.50 -8.44
CA PRO A 103 -2.91 -17.98 -8.21
C PRO A 103 -1.83 -17.33 -9.10
N ALA A 104 -2.15 -17.03 -10.36
CA ALA A 104 -1.23 -16.36 -11.26
C ALA A 104 -0.92 -14.91 -10.82
N ILE A 105 -1.93 -14.21 -10.30
CA ILE A 105 -1.78 -12.84 -9.79
C ILE A 105 -1.05 -12.86 -8.43
N ASP A 106 -1.32 -13.83 -7.55
CA ASP A 106 -0.58 -13.97 -6.27
C ASP A 106 0.91 -14.22 -6.52
N ALA A 107 1.25 -15.07 -7.48
CA ALA A 107 2.63 -15.32 -7.87
C ALA A 107 3.31 -14.05 -8.43
N GLU A 108 2.59 -13.27 -9.23
CA GLU A 108 3.09 -12.02 -9.80
C GLU A 108 3.29 -10.93 -8.73
N GLU A 109 2.31 -10.74 -7.83
CA GLU A 109 2.41 -9.82 -6.68
C GLU A 109 3.62 -10.16 -5.80
N ARG A 110 3.87 -11.45 -5.55
CA ARG A 110 5.07 -11.91 -4.82
C ARG A 110 6.35 -11.63 -5.59
N ALA A 111 6.36 -11.83 -6.90
CA ALA A 111 7.53 -11.55 -7.74
C ALA A 111 7.88 -10.06 -7.74
N TRP A 112 6.89 -9.17 -7.83
CA TRP A 112 7.10 -7.72 -7.73
C TRP A 112 7.56 -7.28 -6.34
N ALA A 113 7.08 -7.91 -5.28
CA ALA A 113 7.50 -7.62 -3.91
C ALA A 113 8.88 -8.22 -3.54
N HIS A 114 9.37 -9.20 -4.28
CA HIS A 114 10.64 -9.90 -3.98
C HIS A 114 11.84 -8.98 -3.71
N PRO A 115 12.07 -7.88 -4.46
CA PRO A 115 13.20 -6.97 -4.21
C PRO A 115 13.19 -6.29 -2.84
N THR A 116 12.05 -6.24 -2.15
CA THR A 116 11.96 -5.69 -0.79
C THR A 116 12.68 -6.55 0.24
N GLY A 117 12.96 -7.81 -0.07
CA GLY A 117 13.56 -8.78 0.86
C GLY A 117 12.64 -9.20 2.01
N ILE A 118 11.37 -8.82 1.97
CA ILE A 118 10.39 -9.13 3.00
C ILE A 118 9.74 -10.47 2.69
N ASP A 119 9.98 -11.44 3.57
CA ASP A 119 9.24 -12.71 3.53
C ASP A 119 7.86 -12.51 4.15
N TRP A 120 6.82 -12.79 3.38
CA TRP A 120 5.44 -12.59 3.80
C TRP A 120 5.05 -13.52 4.96
N SER A 121 5.74 -14.66 5.15
CA SER A 121 5.53 -15.54 6.30
C SER A 121 5.87 -14.86 7.63
N TRP A 122 6.65 -13.78 7.62
CA TRP A 122 6.92 -13.00 8.82
C TRP A 122 5.68 -12.30 9.37
N LEU A 123 4.71 -12.02 8.50
CA LEU A 123 3.47 -11.29 8.79
C LEU A 123 2.27 -12.23 8.98
N ASP A 124 2.42 -13.52 8.69
CA ASP A 124 1.38 -14.55 8.86
C ASP A 124 1.30 -15.03 10.32
N ASN A 125 0.38 -15.95 10.59
CA ASN A 125 0.13 -16.51 11.92
C ASN A 125 1.41 -17.10 12.50
N ASP A 126 1.66 -16.84 13.78
CA ASP A 126 2.87 -17.23 14.50
C ASP A 126 4.18 -16.60 13.99
N GLY A 127 4.09 -15.69 13.01
CA GLY A 127 5.19 -14.92 12.47
C GLY A 127 5.77 -13.92 13.48
N PRO A 128 7.07 -13.58 13.38
CA PRO A 128 7.71 -12.59 14.26
C PRO A 128 7.12 -11.18 14.17
N LEU A 129 6.40 -10.87 13.08
CA LEU A 129 5.75 -9.60 12.79
C LEU A 129 4.26 -9.80 12.46
N GLU A 130 3.63 -10.85 13.02
CA GLU A 130 2.22 -11.18 12.78
C GLU A 130 1.34 -9.92 12.75
N SER A 131 0.61 -9.76 11.65
CA SER A 131 -0.26 -8.62 11.39
C SER A 131 -1.45 -9.08 10.56
N PRO A 132 -2.66 -8.52 10.77
CA PRO A 132 -3.84 -8.95 10.04
C PRO A 132 -3.70 -8.80 8.52
N GLY A 133 -3.07 -7.72 8.04
CA GLY A 133 -3.02 -7.41 6.62
C GLY A 133 -4.40 -7.10 6.02
N GLU A 134 -4.42 -6.64 4.78
CA GLU A 134 -5.64 -6.23 4.06
C GLU A 134 -5.35 -6.03 2.56
N ARG A 135 -6.38 -5.68 1.78
CA ARG A 135 -6.21 -5.15 0.41
C ARG A 135 -6.37 -3.64 0.46
N ARG A 136 -5.45 -2.93 -0.18
CA ARG A 136 -5.46 -1.46 -0.23
C ARG A 136 -5.51 -0.98 -1.67
N ALA A 137 -6.30 0.05 -1.94
CA ALA A 137 -6.45 0.62 -3.27
C ALA A 137 -5.16 1.28 -3.73
N LEU A 138 -4.82 1.12 -5.02
CA LEU A 138 -3.65 1.78 -5.63
C LEU A 138 -3.86 3.26 -5.87
N VAL A 139 -5.11 3.66 -6.06
CA VAL A 139 -5.50 5.06 -6.29
C VAL A 139 -6.50 5.46 -5.23
N VAL A 140 -6.39 6.69 -4.75
CA VAL A 140 -7.30 7.25 -3.77
C VAL A 140 -7.95 8.52 -4.34
N PRO A 141 -9.28 8.56 -4.46
CA PRO A 141 -9.96 9.77 -4.89
C PRO A 141 -9.90 10.84 -3.80
N PHE A 142 -9.78 12.10 -4.22
CA PHE A 142 -10.00 13.23 -3.31
C PHE A 142 -11.44 13.23 -2.78
N ARG A 143 -11.62 13.60 -1.51
CA ARG A 143 -12.95 13.75 -0.88
C ARG A 143 -13.71 14.98 -1.37
N ALA A 144 -12.97 15.99 -1.78
CA ALA A 144 -13.47 17.19 -2.45
C ALA A 144 -12.50 17.56 -3.56
N PRO A 145 -12.94 18.23 -4.64
CA PRO A 145 -12.04 18.72 -5.67
C PRO A 145 -10.90 19.55 -5.04
N PRO A 146 -9.63 19.29 -5.38
CA PRO A 146 -8.52 20.09 -4.90
C PRO A 146 -8.65 21.53 -5.43
N ALA A 147 -8.25 22.50 -4.61
CA ALA A 147 -8.24 23.91 -5.01
C ALA A 147 -6.79 24.43 -5.04
N LEU A 148 -6.47 25.18 -6.09
CA LEU A 148 -5.17 25.83 -6.27
C LEU A 148 -5.38 27.34 -6.38
N ILE A 149 -4.77 28.10 -5.48
CA ILE A 149 -4.79 29.56 -5.49
C ILE A 149 -3.36 30.03 -5.72
N VAL A 150 -3.13 30.81 -6.79
CA VAL A 150 -1.81 31.35 -7.13
C VAL A 150 -1.79 32.85 -6.86
N GLU A 151 -0.86 33.30 -6.02
CA GLU A 151 -0.67 34.70 -5.62
C GLU A 151 0.80 35.07 -5.80
N GLY A 152 1.11 35.76 -6.91
CA GLY A 152 2.48 36.15 -7.23
C GLY A 152 3.40 34.95 -7.43
N ASP A 153 4.41 34.81 -6.58
CA ASP A 153 5.38 33.72 -6.56
C ASP A 153 4.98 32.55 -5.63
N ARG A 154 3.77 32.60 -5.07
CA ARG A 154 3.26 31.59 -4.13
C ARG A 154 2.05 30.88 -4.68
N ALA A 155 1.91 29.61 -4.31
CA ALA A 155 0.73 28.81 -4.58
C ALA A 155 0.23 28.16 -3.29
N TRP A 156 -1.08 28.19 -3.09
CA TRP A 156 -1.79 27.52 -2.01
C TRP A 156 -2.58 26.35 -2.59
N LEU A 157 -2.26 25.14 -2.14
CA LEU A 157 -2.94 23.91 -2.53
C LEU A 157 -3.79 23.41 -1.36
N GLU A 158 -5.10 23.36 -1.56
CA GLU A 158 -6.05 22.80 -0.59
C GLU A 158 -6.46 21.40 -1.01
N LEU A 159 -6.25 20.43 -0.11
CA LEU A 159 -6.52 19.02 -0.34
C LEU A 159 -7.47 18.47 0.72
N SER A 160 -8.51 17.77 0.28
CA SER A 160 -9.37 16.97 1.16
C SER A 160 -9.11 15.49 0.90
N LEU A 161 -8.35 14.87 1.79
CA LEU A 161 -7.86 13.50 1.64
C LEU A 161 -8.50 12.56 2.68
N PRO A 162 -8.75 11.28 2.36
CA PRO A 162 -9.20 10.31 3.34
C PRO A 162 -8.10 9.94 4.34
N PRO A 163 -8.45 9.48 5.55
CA PRO A 163 -7.50 8.98 6.53
C PRO A 163 -6.55 7.93 5.94
N GLY A 164 -5.29 7.95 6.40
CA GLY A 164 -4.27 6.99 5.97
C GLY A 164 -3.62 7.31 4.62
N THR A 165 -3.93 8.45 4.01
CA THR A 165 -3.20 8.99 2.85
C THR A 165 -2.27 10.13 3.26
N TYR A 166 -1.29 10.42 2.40
CA TYR A 166 -0.26 11.40 2.68
C TYR A 166 -0.34 12.52 1.64
N ALA A 167 -0.37 13.77 2.10
CA ALA A 167 -0.35 14.94 1.21
C ALA A 167 0.95 15.02 0.39
N THR A 168 2.04 14.47 0.92
CA THR A 168 3.35 14.40 0.22
C THR A 168 3.26 13.65 -1.10
N GLU A 169 2.43 12.61 -1.20
CA GLU A 169 2.24 11.85 -2.45
C GLU A 169 1.59 12.71 -3.54
N VAL A 170 0.66 13.60 -3.16
CA VAL A 170 0.03 14.53 -4.10
C VAL A 170 1.03 15.59 -4.57
N LEU A 171 1.86 16.08 -3.65
CA LEU A 171 2.91 17.04 -3.96
C LEU A 171 3.97 16.45 -4.90
N GLU A 172 4.39 15.21 -4.66
CA GLU A 172 5.32 14.49 -5.53
C GLU A 172 4.75 14.32 -6.94
N GLN A 173 3.47 13.95 -7.08
CA GLN A 173 2.80 13.88 -8.38
C GLN A 173 2.65 15.23 -9.08
N CYS A 174 2.80 16.34 -8.34
CA CYS A 174 2.80 17.69 -8.87
C CYS A 174 4.22 18.23 -9.09
N ASP A 175 5.24 17.36 -9.04
CA ASP A 175 6.67 17.70 -9.13
C ASP A 175 7.13 18.71 -8.06
N VAL A 176 6.45 18.75 -6.92
CA VAL A 176 6.80 19.61 -5.78
C VAL A 176 7.78 18.88 -4.87
N THR A 177 9.00 19.39 -4.79
CA THR A 177 10.01 18.89 -3.85
C THR A 177 9.76 19.45 -2.45
N VAL A 178 9.55 18.57 -1.47
CA VAL A 178 9.47 18.95 -0.05
C VAL A 178 10.88 18.89 0.55
N PRO A 179 11.44 20.01 1.05
CA PRO A 179 12.76 19.99 1.69
C PRO A 179 12.80 19.08 2.92
N ASP A 180 13.95 18.41 3.13
CA ASP A 180 14.16 17.52 4.28
C ASP A 180 14.21 18.26 5.62
N ASP A 181 14.54 19.56 5.61
CA ASP A 181 14.58 20.37 6.82
C ASP A 181 13.20 20.94 7.16
N ARG A 182 12.46 20.22 8.00
CA ARG A 182 11.17 20.70 8.56
C ARG A 182 11.30 21.87 9.55
N ARG A 183 12.36 22.68 9.44
CA ARG A 183 12.53 23.91 10.22
C ARG A 183 12.05 25.08 9.36
N GLY A 184 10.77 25.39 9.49
CA GLY A 184 10.31 26.77 9.29
C GLY A 184 10.93 27.70 10.33
#